data_AF-A0A1C0A7D4-F1
#
_entry.id   AF-A0A1C0A7D4-F1
#
_cell.length_a   1.000
_cell.length_b   1.000
_cell.length_c   1.000
_cell.angle_alpha   90.00
_cell.angle_beta   90.00
_cell.angle_gamma   90.00
#
_symmetry.space_group_name_H-M   'P 1'
#
loop_
_entity.id
_entity.type
_entity.pdbx_description
1 polymer ?
#
loop_
_entity_poly.entity_id
_entity_poly.type
_entity_poly.pdbx_seq_one_letter_code
_entity_poly.pdbx_strand_id
1 'polypeptide(L)'
;MNVRNSFINFMLVFIFVATAALPALASTKIDDISSSHWAYKSVKKLVEKGYMSLYEDNKFKGENKVSRYELAKVIAKILNNIEQGQVVPEKGDVLTLKNLASEFRSELVEVISQNEDLKGEVKELDKEQKILKEDIVNTNYRINQLQQEVVKILADLKEEGSRIDELEEKIGSLEIENQMLKEQLTKLEEGSGSQAEIEGLKRRFYWLTGGWLISVLLLMSN
;
A
#
# COMPACT_ATOMS: atom_id res chain seq x y z
N MET A 1 5.98 12.06 -93.69
CA MET A 1 6.01 12.53 -92.28
C MET A 1 6.46 11.46 -91.28
N ASN A 2 6.97 10.29 -91.72
CA ASN A 2 7.16 9.12 -90.84
C ASN A 2 8.59 8.94 -90.30
N VAL A 3 9.60 9.56 -90.93
CA VAL A 3 11.01 9.40 -90.49
C VAL A 3 11.28 10.19 -89.20
N ARG A 4 10.68 11.39 -89.06
CA ARG A 4 10.83 12.23 -87.87
C ARG A 4 10.21 11.58 -86.62
N ASN A 5 9.06 10.94 -86.75
CA ASN A 5 8.39 10.26 -85.63
C ASN A 5 9.08 8.94 -85.27
N SER A 6 9.67 8.24 -86.24
CA SER A 6 10.44 7.02 -85.99
C SER A 6 11.76 7.31 -85.28
N PHE A 7 12.44 8.40 -85.62
CA PHE A 7 13.64 8.87 -84.91
C PHE A 7 13.35 9.32 -83.48
N ILE A 8 12.24 10.05 -83.26
CA ILE A 8 11.81 10.48 -81.92
C ILE A 8 11.44 9.28 -81.05
N ASN A 9 10.76 8.27 -81.59
CA ASN A 9 10.44 7.05 -80.85
C ASN A 9 11.69 6.23 -80.50
N PHE A 10 12.67 6.15 -81.41
CA PHE A 10 13.93 5.46 -81.11
C PHE A 10 14.73 6.19 -80.02
N MET A 11 14.73 7.53 -80.06
CA MET A 11 15.39 8.36 -79.03
C MET A 11 14.69 8.24 -77.67
N LEU A 12 13.35 8.18 -77.63
CA LEU A 12 12.57 7.99 -76.40
C LEU A 12 12.79 6.60 -75.78
N VAL A 13 12.85 5.55 -76.60
CA VAL A 13 13.15 4.19 -76.11
C VAL A 13 14.59 4.10 -75.60
N PHE A 14 15.54 4.77 -76.26
CA PHE A 14 16.94 4.83 -75.81
C PHE A 14 17.07 5.57 -74.47
N ILE A 15 16.33 6.67 -74.26
CA ILE A 15 16.28 7.38 -72.98
C ILE A 15 15.62 6.51 -71.90
N PHE A 16 14.51 5.83 -72.21
CA PHE A 16 13.78 4.99 -71.26
C PHE A 16 14.61 3.77 -70.79
N VAL A 17 15.36 3.14 -71.71
CA VAL A 17 16.29 2.06 -71.39
C VAL A 17 17.52 2.57 -70.65
N ALA A 18 18.04 3.76 -70.99
CA ALA A 18 19.15 4.39 -70.26
C ALA A 18 18.76 4.79 -68.81
N THR A 19 17.48 5.12 -68.56
CA THR A 19 16.99 5.38 -67.19
C THR A 19 16.71 4.12 -66.38
N ALA A 20 16.47 2.97 -67.02
CA ALA A 20 16.16 1.70 -66.34
C ALA A 20 17.41 0.93 -65.88
N ALA A 21 18.61 1.37 -66.27
CA ALA A 21 19.88 0.68 -65.98
C ALA A 21 20.84 1.49 -65.09
N LEU A 22 20.33 2.37 -64.23
CA LEU A 22 21.08 2.78 -63.05
C LEU A 22 20.79 1.74 -61.96
N PRO A 23 21.70 0.79 -61.65
CA PRO A 23 21.71 0.27 -60.30
C PRO A 23 21.92 1.50 -59.43
N ALA A 24 20.89 1.89 -58.68
CA ALA A 24 21.05 2.88 -57.64
C ALA A 24 22.09 2.30 -56.69
N LEU A 25 23.35 2.71 -56.88
CA LEU A 25 24.37 2.69 -55.83
C LEU A 25 23.88 3.70 -54.80
N ALA A 26 22.82 3.32 -54.07
CA ALA A 26 22.38 4.01 -52.89
C ALA A 26 23.52 3.84 -51.89
N SER A 27 24.48 4.77 -51.94
CA SER A 27 25.52 4.85 -50.94
C SER A 27 24.81 4.98 -49.60
N THR A 28 24.91 3.96 -48.77
CA THR A 28 24.28 3.94 -47.46
C THR A 28 24.84 5.11 -46.66
N LYS A 29 24.01 6.15 -46.47
CA LYS A 29 24.37 7.32 -45.69
C LYS A 29 23.97 7.06 -44.25
N ILE A 30 24.92 7.24 -43.35
CA ILE A 30 24.72 7.10 -41.91
C ILE A 30 24.76 8.51 -41.34
N ASP A 31 23.61 9.01 -40.88
CA ASP A 31 23.43 10.43 -40.60
C ASP A 31 24.07 10.90 -39.27
N ASP A 32 24.35 9.98 -38.35
CA ASP A 32 24.89 10.27 -37.02
C ASP A 32 26.37 9.89 -36.83
N ILE A 33 27.02 9.40 -37.88
CA ILE A 33 28.45 9.07 -37.85
C ILE A 33 29.18 9.88 -38.92
N SER A 34 30.11 10.74 -38.50
CA SER A 34 31.00 11.45 -39.43
C SER A 34 31.81 10.47 -40.29
N SER A 35 32.06 10.80 -41.55
CA SER A 35 32.87 9.99 -42.46
C SER A 35 34.33 9.80 -41.99
N SER A 36 34.82 10.70 -41.11
CA SER A 36 36.13 10.60 -40.46
C SER A 36 36.14 9.75 -39.18
N HIS A 37 34.98 9.33 -38.68
CA HIS A 37 34.87 8.54 -37.46
C HIS A 37 35.43 7.12 -37.64
N TRP A 38 36.15 6.59 -36.64
CA TRP A 38 36.80 5.29 -36.70
C TRP A 38 35.82 4.14 -37.05
N ALA A 39 34.59 4.23 -36.57
CA ALA A 39 33.56 3.22 -36.79
C ALA A 39 32.86 3.32 -38.16
N TYR A 40 32.95 4.47 -38.86
CA TYR A 40 32.12 4.74 -40.04
C TYR A 40 32.27 3.67 -41.12
N LYS A 41 33.51 3.31 -41.46
CA LYS A 41 33.79 2.29 -42.49
C LYS A 41 33.24 0.92 -42.08
N SER A 42 33.40 0.55 -40.82
CA SER A 42 32.94 -0.74 -40.29
C SER A 42 31.42 -0.83 -40.28
N VAL A 43 30.74 0.20 -39.75
CA VAL A 43 29.27 0.26 -39.71
C VAL A 43 28.70 0.28 -41.13
N LYS A 44 29.23 1.12 -42.01
CA LYS A 44 28.80 1.18 -43.41
C LYS A 44 28.89 -0.18 -44.09
N LYS A 45 30.02 -0.87 -43.92
CA LYS A 45 30.23 -2.22 -44.47
C LYS A 45 29.23 -3.23 -43.91
N LEU A 46 28.93 -3.18 -42.61
CA LEU A 46 27.97 -4.10 -41.98
C LEU A 46 26.54 -3.86 -42.46
N VAL A 47 26.15 -2.60 -42.69
CA VAL A 47 24.84 -2.24 -43.24
C VAL A 47 24.72 -2.60 -44.72
N GLU A 48 25.75 -2.29 -45.53
CA GLU A 48 25.79 -2.65 -46.96
C GLU A 48 25.73 -4.18 -47.17
N LYS A 49 26.32 -4.96 -46.26
CA LYS A 49 26.24 -6.42 -46.27
C LYS A 49 24.94 -6.97 -45.66
N GLY A 50 24.07 -6.11 -45.15
CA GLY A 50 22.80 -6.47 -44.53
C GLY A 50 22.94 -7.19 -43.19
N TYR A 51 24.10 -7.15 -42.53
CA TYR A 51 24.28 -7.75 -41.20
C TYR A 51 23.63 -6.93 -40.10
N MET A 52 23.55 -5.61 -40.29
CA MET A 52 22.81 -4.68 -39.43
C MET A 52 21.94 -3.75 -40.27
N SER A 53 20.91 -3.19 -39.65
CA SER A 53 20.04 -2.19 -40.26
C SER A 53 20.21 -0.86 -39.55
N LEU A 54 20.04 0.24 -40.27
CA LEU A 54 19.87 1.56 -39.66
C LEU A 54 18.44 1.68 -39.11
N TYR A 55 18.27 2.59 -38.16
CA TYR A 55 16.95 3.00 -37.70
C TYR A 55 16.21 3.75 -38.83
N GLU A 56 14.89 3.92 -38.67
CA GLU A 56 14.04 4.61 -39.64
C GLU A 56 14.51 6.05 -39.97
N ASP A 57 15.27 6.67 -39.06
CA ASP A 57 15.88 7.99 -39.22
C ASP A 57 17.27 7.98 -39.89
N ASN A 58 17.67 6.87 -40.53
CA ASN A 58 18.99 6.65 -41.16
C ASN A 58 20.19 6.81 -40.20
N LYS A 59 19.97 6.65 -38.90
CA LYS A 59 21.02 6.67 -37.88
C LYS A 59 21.42 5.26 -37.46
N PHE A 60 22.65 5.12 -36.99
CA PHE A 60 23.16 3.88 -36.39
C PHE A 60 22.96 3.85 -34.87
N LYS A 61 23.01 5.02 -34.23
CA LYS A 61 22.92 5.26 -32.78
C LYS A 61 23.98 4.49 -31.99
N GLY A 62 25.25 4.70 -32.34
CA GLY A 62 26.38 3.95 -31.79
C GLY A 62 26.57 4.07 -30.26
N GLU A 63 26.04 5.14 -29.65
CA GLU A 63 26.06 5.33 -28.19
C GLU A 63 24.93 4.56 -27.46
N ASN A 64 23.96 4.02 -28.21
CA ASN A 64 22.90 3.22 -27.60
C ASN A 64 23.46 1.87 -27.14
N LYS A 65 22.97 1.42 -25.98
CA LYS A 65 23.27 0.08 -25.48
C LYS A 65 22.66 -0.97 -26.42
N VAL A 66 23.49 -1.91 -26.87
CA VAL A 66 23.05 -3.09 -27.62
C VAL A 66 22.86 -4.25 -26.64
N SER A 67 21.75 -4.96 -26.75
CA SER A 67 21.55 -6.18 -25.95
C SER A 67 22.45 -7.31 -26.45
N ARG A 68 22.87 -8.21 -25.55
CA ARG A 68 23.61 -9.42 -25.95
C ARG A 68 22.83 -10.25 -26.98
N TYR A 69 21.50 -10.21 -26.93
CA TYR A 69 20.59 -10.86 -27.89
C TYR A 69 20.71 -10.31 -29.31
N GLU A 70 20.72 -8.98 -29.45
CA GLU A 70 20.87 -8.33 -30.75
C GLU A 70 22.25 -8.60 -31.35
N LEU A 71 23.30 -8.52 -30.53
CA LEU A 71 24.66 -8.86 -30.97
C LEU A 71 24.76 -10.32 -31.45
N ALA A 72 24.20 -11.27 -30.71
CA ALA A 72 24.23 -12.68 -31.10
C ALA A 72 23.49 -12.95 -32.41
N LYS A 73 22.37 -12.25 -32.66
CA LYS A 73 21.63 -12.35 -33.92
C LYS A 73 22.47 -11.89 -35.12
N VAL A 74 23.21 -10.79 -34.97
CA VAL A 74 24.11 -10.28 -36.01
C VAL A 74 25.25 -11.29 -36.27
N ILE A 75 25.87 -11.81 -35.21
CA ILE A 75 26.95 -12.80 -35.32
C ILE A 75 26.45 -14.09 -35.99
N ALA A 76 25.28 -14.60 -35.60
CA ALA A 76 24.69 -15.80 -36.20
C ALA A 76 24.44 -15.63 -37.71
N LYS A 77 24.00 -14.44 -38.13
CA LYS A 77 23.80 -14.10 -39.54
C LYS A 77 25.13 -14.07 -40.32
N ILE A 78 26.20 -13.54 -39.70
CA ILE A 78 27.54 -13.54 -40.29
C ILE A 78 28.06 -14.98 -40.46
N LEU A 79 27.97 -15.81 -39.43
CA LEU A 79 28.42 -17.20 -39.47
C LEU A 79 27.69 -18.02 -40.53
N ASN A 80 26.37 -17.88 -40.63
CA ASN A 80 25.58 -18.59 -41.64
C ASN A 80 26.00 -18.21 -43.08
N ASN A 81 26.30 -16.93 -43.33
CA ASN A 81 26.79 -16.48 -44.64
C ASN A 81 28.21 -16.99 -44.96
N ILE A 82 29.06 -17.18 -43.94
CA ILE A 82 30.38 -17.81 -44.09
C ILE A 82 30.23 -19.30 -44.42
N GLU A 83 29.35 -20.02 -43.72
CA GLU A 83 29.06 -21.45 -43.98
C GLU A 83 28.54 -21.68 -45.41
N GLN A 84 27.81 -20.71 -45.97
CA GLN A 84 27.31 -20.73 -47.35
C GLN A 84 28.35 -20.28 -48.40
N GLY A 85 29.60 -20.01 -48.01
CA GLY A 85 30.70 -19.68 -48.94
C GLY A 85 30.64 -18.28 -49.56
N GLN A 86 29.80 -17.37 -49.05
CA GLN A 86 29.66 -16.01 -49.57
C GLN A 86 30.80 -15.06 -49.18
N VAL A 87 31.62 -15.47 -48.21
CA VAL A 87 32.80 -14.74 -47.71
C VAL A 87 33.91 -15.77 -47.53
N VAL A 88 35.14 -15.47 -47.95
CA VAL A 88 36.33 -16.30 -47.70
C VAL A 88 37.13 -15.64 -46.56
N PRO A 89 36.78 -15.91 -45.30
CA PRO A 89 37.55 -15.46 -44.15
C PRO A 89 38.84 -16.26 -44.00
N GLU A 90 39.84 -15.65 -43.37
CA GLU A 90 41.01 -16.37 -42.87
C GLU A 90 40.54 -17.42 -41.84
N LYS A 91 40.96 -18.68 -41.97
CA LYS A 91 40.40 -19.81 -41.17
C LYS A 91 40.41 -19.55 -39.65
N GLY A 92 41.38 -18.77 -39.15
CA GLY A 92 41.49 -18.41 -37.74
C GLY A 92 40.35 -17.50 -37.25
N ASP A 93 39.92 -16.52 -38.04
CA ASP A 93 38.86 -15.58 -37.66
C ASP A 93 37.49 -16.28 -37.57
N VAL A 94 37.24 -17.25 -38.45
CA VAL A 94 36.00 -18.06 -38.40
C VAL A 94 35.91 -18.86 -37.11
N LEU A 95 37.03 -19.44 -36.68
CA LEU A 95 37.07 -20.26 -35.49
C LEU A 95 36.82 -19.41 -34.23
N THR A 96 37.43 -18.22 -34.17
CA THR A 96 37.20 -17.25 -33.10
C THR A 96 35.74 -16.79 -33.04
N LEU A 97 35.14 -16.44 -34.19
CA LEU A 97 33.73 -16.03 -34.27
C LEU A 97 32.79 -17.18 -33.91
N LYS A 98 33.10 -18.42 -34.30
CA LYS A 98 32.33 -19.60 -33.96
C LYS A 98 32.35 -19.88 -32.45
N ASN A 99 33.52 -19.78 -31.82
CA ASN A 99 33.66 -19.96 -30.38
C ASN A 99 32.89 -18.89 -29.61
N LEU A 100 33.07 -17.61 -29.98
CA LEU A 100 32.36 -16.49 -29.37
C LEU A 100 30.84 -16.61 -29.53
N ALA A 101 30.37 -17.04 -30.71
CA ALA A 101 28.95 -17.29 -30.94
C ALA A 101 28.41 -18.46 -30.10
N SER A 102 29.23 -19.48 -29.87
CA SER A 102 28.87 -20.61 -29.00
C SER A 102 28.76 -20.16 -27.54
N GLU A 103 29.71 -19.37 -27.05
CA GLU A 103 29.72 -18.82 -25.70
C GLU A 103 28.51 -17.89 -25.47
N PHE A 104 28.27 -16.92 -26.37
CA PHE A 104 27.11 -16.04 -26.27
C PHE A 104 25.80 -16.80 -26.34
N ARG A 105 25.68 -17.85 -27.17
CA ARG A 105 24.47 -18.67 -27.21
C ARG A 105 24.18 -19.28 -25.84
N SER A 106 25.20 -19.82 -25.17
CA SER A 106 25.05 -20.41 -23.84
C SER A 106 24.60 -19.36 -22.82
N GLU A 107 25.23 -18.19 -22.80
CA GLU A 107 24.83 -17.10 -21.90
C GLU A 107 23.40 -16.62 -22.16
N LEU A 108 22.98 -16.55 -23.43
CA LEU A 108 21.62 -16.10 -23.76
C LEU A 108 20.56 -17.10 -23.32
N VAL A 109 20.85 -18.40 -23.41
CA VAL A 109 19.96 -19.44 -22.89
C VAL A 109 19.84 -19.31 -21.38
N GLU A 110 20.94 -19.11 -20.67
CA GLU A 110 20.95 -18.89 -19.22
C GLU A 110 20.13 -17.66 -18.81
N VAL A 111 20.34 -16.51 -19.48
CA VAL A 111 19.59 -15.28 -19.19
C VAL A 111 18.10 -15.42 -19.55
N ILE A 112 17.74 -16.22 -20.56
CA ILE A 112 16.34 -16.54 -20.86
C ILE A 112 15.74 -17.37 -19.71
N SER A 113 16.47 -18.38 -19.20
CA SER A 113 16.02 -19.19 -18.07
C SER A 113 15.77 -18.31 -16.84
N GLN A 114 16.74 -17.50 -16.46
CA GLN A 114 16.62 -16.59 -15.32
C GLN A 114 15.46 -15.60 -15.46
N ASN A 115 15.17 -15.13 -16.68
CA ASN A 115 14.02 -14.25 -16.91
C ASN A 115 12.67 -14.98 -16.76
N GLU A 116 12.57 -16.24 -17.18
CA GLU A 116 11.35 -17.04 -16.95
C GLU A 116 11.17 -17.36 -15.46
N ASP A 117 12.26 -17.64 -14.73
CA ASP A 117 12.23 -17.86 -13.27
C ASP A 117 11.79 -16.58 -12.55
N LEU A 118 12.41 -15.43 -12.85
CA LEU A 118 12.03 -14.12 -12.28
C LEU A 118 10.56 -13.77 -12.58
N LYS A 119 10.08 -14.06 -13.79
CA LYS A 119 8.67 -13.87 -14.15
C LYS A 119 7.75 -14.82 -13.37
N GLY A 120 8.21 -16.01 -13.02
CA GLY A 120 7.55 -16.91 -12.09
C GLY A 120 7.43 -16.30 -10.70
N GLU A 121 8.55 -15.84 -10.13
CA GLU A 121 8.59 -15.19 -8.82
C GLU A 121 7.69 -13.95 -8.76
N VAL A 122 7.71 -13.10 -9.79
CA VAL A 122 6.83 -11.92 -9.89
C VAL A 122 5.35 -12.31 -9.86
N LYS A 123 4.97 -13.42 -10.48
CA LYS A 123 3.57 -13.92 -10.44
C LYS A 123 3.19 -14.42 -9.05
N GLU A 124 4.08 -15.12 -8.36
CA GLU A 124 3.81 -15.56 -6.99
C GLU A 124 3.70 -14.35 -6.04
N LEU A 125 4.59 -13.36 -6.17
CA LEU A 125 4.50 -12.11 -5.42
C LEU A 125 3.18 -11.37 -5.68
N ASP A 126 2.67 -11.37 -6.93
CA ASP A 126 1.37 -10.76 -7.24
C ASP A 126 0.20 -11.47 -6.53
N LYS A 127 0.25 -12.80 -6.43
CA LYS A 127 -0.74 -13.57 -5.66
C LYS A 127 -0.66 -13.25 -4.16
N GLU A 128 0.53 -13.24 -3.59
CA GLU A 128 0.74 -12.91 -2.19
C GLU A 128 0.24 -11.49 -1.87
N GLN A 129 0.55 -10.52 -2.74
CA GLN A 129 0.07 -9.15 -2.62
C GLN A 129 -1.47 -9.07 -2.64
N LYS A 130 -2.12 -9.89 -3.47
CA LYS A 130 -3.59 -9.95 -3.52
C LYS A 130 -4.18 -10.48 -2.22
N ILE A 131 -3.61 -11.55 -1.66
CA ILE A 131 -4.02 -12.12 -0.37
C ILE A 131 -3.84 -11.09 0.74
N LEU A 132 -2.67 -10.45 0.82
CA LEU A 132 -2.38 -9.39 1.78
C LEU A 132 -3.38 -8.23 1.71
N LYS A 133 -3.77 -7.81 0.49
CA LYS A 133 -4.80 -6.77 0.32
C LYS A 133 -6.16 -7.20 0.87
N GLU A 134 -6.56 -8.45 0.67
CA GLU A 134 -7.79 -9.00 1.22
C GLU A 134 -7.75 -9.04 2.75
N ASP A 135 -6.64 -9.50 3.33
CA ASP A 135 -6.44 -9.53 4.79
C ASP A 135 -6.47 -8.13 5.41
N ILE A 136 -5.90 -7.12 4.75
CA ILE A 136 -5.97 -5.72 5.17
C ILE A 136 -7.43 -5.23 5.20
N VAL A 137 -8.21 -5.54 4.16
CA VAL A 137 -9.63 -5.15 4.11
C VAL A 137 -10.42 -5.80 5.25
N ASN A 138 -10.22 -7.09 5.49
CA ASN A 138 -10.86 -7.82 6.58
C ASN A 138 -10.45 -7.27 7.95
N THR A 139 -9.17 -6.94 8.13
CA THR A 139 -8.65 -6.34 9.36
C THR A 139 -9.24 -4.96 9.60
N ASN A 140 -9.33 -4.12 8.56
CA ASN A 140 -9.95 -2.80 8.65
C ASN A 140 -11.43 -2.90 9.04
N TYR A 141 -12.16 -3.88 8.50
CA TYR A 141 -13.53 -4.13 8.92
C TYR A 141 -13.61 -4.46 10.41
N ARG A 142 -12.78 -5.38 10.91
CA ARG A 142 -12.71 -5.74 12.34
C ARG A 142 -12.34 -4.56 13.22
N ILE A 143 -11.38 -3.73 12.81
CA ILE A 143 -11.00 -2.50 13.51
C ILE A 143 -12.19 -1.55 13.62
N ASN A 144 -12.92 -1.31 12.53
CA ASN A 144 -14.07 -0.44 12.54
C ASN A 144 -15.18 -0.96 13.46
N GLN A 145 -15.42 -2.27 13.48
CA GLN A 145 -16.38 -2.88 14.42
C GLN A 145 -15.95 -2.67 15.88
N LEU A 146 -14.68 -2.96 16.20
CA LEU A 146 -14.14 -2.74 17.54
C LEU A 146 -14.21 -1.27 17.97
N GLN A 147 -13.93 -0.34 17.05
CA GLN A 147 -14.07 1.09 17.33
C GLN A 147 -15.53 1.46 17.69
N GLN A 148 -16.52 0.89 17.00
CA GLN A 148 -17.93 1.11 17.35
C GLN A 148 -18.30 0.51 18.70
N GLU A 149 -17.81 -0.69 19.01
CA GLU A 149 -18.02 -1.32 20.31
C GLU A 149 -17.42 -0.49 21.45
N VAL A 150 -16.19 0.01 21.26
CA VAL A 150 -15.54 0.91 22.23
C VAL A 150 -16.36 2.18 22.45
N VAL A 151 -16.89 2.80 21.38
CA VAL A 151 -17.75 3.99 21.51
C VAL A 151 -19.02 3.69 22.30
N LYS A 152 -19.66 2.54 22.08
CA LYS A 152 -20.84 2.12 22.85
C LYS A 152 -20.49 1.95 24.33
N ILE A 153 -19.42 1.24 24.63
CA ILE A 153 -18.95 1.05 26.02
C ILE A 153 -18.67 2.40 26.70
N LEU A 154 -18.05 3.34 25.99
CA LEU A 154 -17.80 4.69 26.53
C LEU A 154 -19.10 5.44 26.83
N ALA A 155 -20.12 5.28 25.99
CA ALA A 155 -21.44 5.87 26.24
C ALA A 155 -22.11 5.24 27.46
N ASP A 156 -22.09 3.91 27.55
CA ASP A 156 -22.68 3.16 28.68
C ASP A 156 -21.99 3.53 30.00
N LEU A 157 -20.65 3.64 30.02
CA LEU A 157 -19.89 4.06 31.21
C LEU A 157 -20.22 5.49 31.64
N LYS A 158 -20.48 6.40 30.69
CA LYS A 158 -20.87 7.78 31.00
C LYS A 158 -22.26 7.82 31.63
N GLU A 159 -23.19 7.01 31.12
CA GLU A 159 -24.53 6.90 31.71
C GLU A 159 -24.45 6.35 33.14
N GLU A 160 -23.65 5.30 33.36
CA GLU A 160 -23.47 4.73 34.68
C GLU A 160 -22.81 5.72 35.66
N GLY A 161 -21.84 6.51 35.19
CA GLY A 161 -21.27 7.61 35.98
C GLY A 161 -22.33 8.62 36.44
N SER A 162 -23.24 9.02 35.54
CA SER A 162 -24.32 9.95 35.89
C SER A 162 -25.29 9.34 36.93
N ARG A 163 -25.55 8.03 36.85
CA ARG A 163 -26.36 7.31 37.85
C ARG A 163 -25.68 7.25 39.20
N ILE A 164 -24.36 7.08 39.23
CA ILE A 164 -23.57 7.12 40.48
C ILE A 164 -23.69 8.51 41.11
N ASP A 165 -23.52 9.58 40.35
CA ASP A 165 -23.65 10.96 40.84
C ASP A 165 -25.04 11.20 41.48
N GLU A 166 -26.12 10.74 40.84
CA GLU A 166 -27.49 10.84 41.40
C GLU A 166 -27.66 10.04 42.69
N LEU A 167 -27.04 8.87 42.79
CA LEU A 167 -27.10 8.04 43.99
C LEU A 167 -26.31 8.67 45.14
N GLU A 168 -25.15 9.28 44.86
CA GLU A 168 -24.37 10.03 45.84
C GLU A 168 -25.15 11.22 46.40
N GLU A 169 -25.86 11.97 45.55
CA GLU A 169 -26.75 13.06 45.99
C GLU A 169 -27.87 12.55 46.91
N LYS A 170 -28.54 11.46 46.51
CA LYS A 170 -29.60 10.83 47.34
C LYS A 170 -29.06 10.37 48.69
N ILE A 171 -27.91 9.71 48.72
CA ILE A 171 -27.27 9.28 49.97
C ILE A 171 -26.99 10.50 50.86
N GLY A 172 -26.40 11.57 50.32
CA GLY A 172 -26.15 12.80 51.08
C GLY A 172 -27.43 13.41 51.65
N SER A 173 -28.53 13.45 50.87
CA SER A 173 -29.82 13.94 51.36
C SER A 173 -30.39 13.10 52.52
N LEU A 174 -30.27 11.77 52.42
CA LEU A 174 -30.72 10.83 53.45
C LEU A 174 -29.85 10.90 54.71
N GLU A 175 -28.55 11.16 54.57
CA GLU A 175 -27.65 11.37 55.71
C GLU A 175 -28.04 12.63 56.50
N ILE A 176 -28.34 13.73 55.81
CA ILE A 176 -28.84 14.96 56.43
C ILE A 176 -30.18 14.72 57.13
N GLU A 177 -31.12 14.04 56.47
CA GLU A 177 -32.42 13.69 57.06
C GLU A 177 -32.25 12.84 58.34
N ASN A 178 -31.38 11.82 58.28
CA ASN A 178 -31.08 10.99 59.45
C ASN A 178 -30.42 11.79 60.59
N GLN A 179 -29.57 12.77 60.30
CA GLN A 179 -29.03 13.68 61.32
C GLN A 179 -30.12 14.53 61.96
N MET A 180 -31.01 15.11 61.16
CA MET A 180 -32.14 15.91 61.67
C MET A 180 -33.09 15.07 62.53
N LEU A 181 -33.42 13.85 62.10
CA LEU A 181 -34.26 12.94 62.88
C LEU A 181 -33.62 12.58 64.22
N LYS A 182 -32.28 12.37 64.25
CA LYS A 182 -31.55 12.15 65.51
C LYS A 182 -31.62 13.36 66.44
N GLU A 183 -31.43 14.58 65.91
CA GLU A 183 -31.57 15.81 66.71
C GLU A 183 -33.00 16.03 67.24
N GLN A 184 -34.00 15.68 66.44
CA GLN A 184 -35.39 15.74 66.88
C GLN A 184 -35.65 14.72 68.00
N LEU A 185 -35.09 13.51 67.88
CA LEU A 185 -35.21 12.48 68.91
C LEU A 185 -34.56 12.93 70.22
N THR A 186 -33.35 13.48 70.19
CA THR A 186 -32.69 13.96 71.43
C THR A 186 -33.48 15.07 72.10
N LYS A 187 -34.02 16.03 71.33
CA LYS A 187 -34.90 17.09 71.87
C LYS A 187 -36.17 16.53 72.50
N LEU A 188 -36.77 15.50 71.89
CA LEU A 188 -37.94 14.83 72.45
C LEU A 188 -37.60 14.05 73.71
N GLU A 189 -36.44 13.38 73.77
CA GLU A 189 -35.97 12.70 74.97
C GLU A 189 -35.71 13.68 76.13
N GLU A 190 -35.11 14.84 75.85
CA GLU A 190 -34.88 15.91 76.83
C GLU A 190 -36.18 16.60 77.29
N GLY A 191 -37.12 16.82 76.36
CA GLY A 191 -38.39 17.50 76.61
C GLY A 191 -39.51 16.60 77.15
N SER A 192 -39.44 15.30 76.93
CA SER A 192 -40.28 14.32 77.61
C SER A 192 -39.81 14.28 79.07
N GLY A 193 -40.52 15.02 79.94
CA GLY A 193 -40.12 15.33 81.31
C GLY A 193 -39.29 14.23 81.94
N SER A 194 -38.04 14.56 82.29
CA SER A 194 -37.02 13.56 82.58
C SER A 194 -37.54 12.52 83.56
N GLN A 195 -37.02 11.29 83.50
CA GLN A 195 -37.39 10.26 84.47
C GLN A 195 -37.24 10.74 85.92
N ALA A 196 -36.36 11.72 86.19
CA ALA A 196 -36.25 12.42 87.46
C ALA A 196 -37.41 13.38 87.78
N GLU A 197 -37.99 14.07 86.80
CA GLU A 197 -39.20 14.88 86.96
C GLU A 197 -40.43 14.01 87.20
N ILE A 198 -40.56 12.90 86.47
CA ILE A 198 -41.64 11.91 86.68
C ILE A 198 -41.52 11.29 88.08
N GLU A 199 -40.33 10.90 88.52
CA GLU A 199 -40.09 10.39 89.88
C GLU A 199 -40.25 11.49 90.95
N GLY A 200 -39.96 12.75 90.62
CA GLY A 200 -40.27 13.91 91.46
C GLY A 200 -41.78 14.12 91.64
N LEU A 201 -42.53 14.04 90.55
CA LEU A 201 -44.00 14.11 90.52
C LEU A 201 -44.64 12.94 91.28
N LYS A 202 -44.14 11.71 91.10
CA LYS A 202 -44.58 10.54 91.88
C LYS A 202 -44.34 10.75 93.37
N ARG A 203 -43.15 11.22 93.78
CA ARG A 203 -42.86 11.51 95.19
C ARG A 203 -43.78 12.58 95.77
N ARG A 204 -44.04 13.66 95.03
CA ARG A 204 -45.00 14.70 95.45
C ARG A 204 -46.42 14.12 95.58
N PHE A 205 -46.84 13.26 94.67
CA PHE A 205 -48.13 12.57 94.73
C PHE A 205 -48.24 11.62 95.93
N TYR A 206 -47.18 10.85 96.24
CA TYR A 206 -47.11 10.02 97.44
C TYR A 206 -47.19 10.84 98.73
N TRP A 207 -46.53 12.00 98.76
CA TRP A 207 -46.61 12.92 99.91
C TRP A 207 -48.00 13.51 100.08
N LEU A 208 -48.66 13.90 98.98
CA LEU A 208 -50.02 14.44 99.01
C LEU A 208 -51.04 13.39 99.45
N THR A 209 -50.97 12.16 98.94
CA THR A 209 -51.92 11.10 99.30
C THR A 209 -51.68 10.55 100.70
N GLY A 210 -50.41 10.37 101.11
CA GLY A 210 -50.06 9.98 102.48
C GLY A 210 -50.41 11.06 103.51
N GLY A 211 -50.15 12.33 103.20
CA GLY A 211 -50.54 13.47 104.04
C GLY A 211 -52.05 13.65 104.14
N TRP A 212 -52.79 13.39 103.05
CA TRP A 212 -54.25 13.38 103.05
C TRP A 212 -54.79 12.25 103.94
N LEU A 213 -54.26 11.03 103.85
CA LEU A 213 -54.65 9.90 104.70
C LEU A 213 -54.38 10.15 106.18
N ILE A 214 -53.23 10.73 106.54
CA ILE A 214 -52.92 11.10 107.93
C ILE A 214 -53.86 12.19 108.44
N SER A 215 -54.17 13.19 107.62
CA SER A 215 -55.13 14.25 107.98
C SER A 215 -56.54 13.71 108.18
N VAL A 216 -56.97 12.75 107.36
CA VAL A 216 -58.26 12.06 107.50
C VAL A 216 -58.29 11.18 108.77
N LEU A 217 -57.20 10.50 109.10
CA LEU A 217 -57.07 9.69 110.33
C LEU A 217 -57.08 10.55 111.60
N LEU A 218 -56.41 11.70 111.60
CA LEU A 218 -56.43 12.67 112.71
C LEU A 218 -57.83 13.26 112.95
N LEU A 219 -58.63 13.42 111.90
CA LEU A 219 -60.03 13.84 111.99
C LEU A 219 -60.97 12.75 112.55
N MET A 220 -60.59 11.47 112.47
CA MET A 220 -61.36 10.35 113.03
C MET A 220 -60.93 9.94 114.45
N SER A 221 -59.87 10.56 114.99
CA SER A 221 -59.30 10.25 116.32
C SER A 221 -59.73 11.23 117.42
N ASN A 222 -60.69 12.11 117.14
CA ASN A 222 -61.17 13.16 118.05
C ASN A 222 -62.67 12.99 118.32
#